data_AF-A0A836X2Q9-F1
#
_entry.id   AF-A0A836X2Q9-F1
#
_cell.length_a   1.000
_cell.length_b   1.000
_cell.length_c   1.000
_cell.angle_alpha   90.00
_cell.angle_beta   90.00
_cell.angle_gamma   90.00
#
_symmetry.space_group_name_H-M   'P 1'
#
loop_
_entity.id
_entity.type
_entity.pdbx_description
1 polymer ?
#
loop_
_entity_poly.entity_id
_entity_poly.type
_entity_poly.pdbx_seq_one_letter_code
_entity_poly.pdbx_strand_id
1 'polypeptide(L)'
;MAKPESPSEPFKRAITSTMRAIAKNDELTVSFGAETPALQGTAARLPQIPREFTKSDISLTRGISDSYALRLRHHDTGVHAKLVPPGENARAIFEAVENARVESIGCRQMKGVAQNIDALVDH
;
A
#
# COMPACT_ATOMS: atom_id res chain seq x y z
N MET A 1 -8.60 0.03 -35.07
CA MET A 1 -8.66 -1.12 -34.14
C MET A 1 -7.96 -0.71 -32.85
N ALA A 2 -8.61 -0.85 -31.70
CA ALA A 2 -8.00 -0.52 -30.41
C ALA A 2 -6.79 -1.45 -30.18
N LYS A 3 -5.65 -0.89 -29.76
CA LYS A 3 -4.44 -1.66 -29.44
C LYS A 3 -4.78 -2.64 -28.31
N PRO A 4 -4.42 -3.93 -28.41
CA PRO A 4 -4.71 -4.89 -27.35
C PRO A 4 -4.11 -4.41 -26.04
N GLU A 5 -4.92 -4.47 -24.99
CA GLU A 5 -4.56 -4.01 -23.65
C GLU A 5 -3.33 -4.77 -23.12
N SER A 6 -2.46 -4.09 -22.36
CA SER A 6 -1.33 -4.77 -21.71
C SER A 6 -1.87 -5.84 -20.74
N PRO A 7 -1.27 -7.05 -20.69
CA PRO A 7 -1.68 -8.10 -19.76
C PRO A 7 -1.71 -7.66 -18.28
N SER A 8 -0.98 -6.60 -17.92
CA SER A 8 -0.93 -6.04 -16.57
C SER A 8 -2.10 -5.11 -16.22
N GLU A 9 -2.89 -4.60 -17.17
CA GLU A 9 -3.97 -3.65 -16.87
C GLU A 9 -5.13 -4.26 -16.05
N PRO A 10 -5.60 -5.50 -16.30
CA PRO A 10 -6.57 -6.13 -15.41
C PRO A 10 -6.07 -6.22 -13.97
N PHE A 11 -4.77 -6.51 -13.78
CA PHE A 11 -4.16 -6.59 -12.46
C PHE A 11 -4.07 -5.22 -11.77
N LYS A 12 -3.68 -4.17 -12.50
CA LYS A 12 -3.70 -2.79 -11.99
C LYS A 12 -5.10 -2.36 -11.55
N ARG A 13 -6.14 -2.63 -12.36
CA ARG A 13 -7.54 -2.35 -11.98
C ARG A 13 -7.98 -3.11 -10.73
N ALA A 14 -7.60 -4.39 -10.62
CA ALA A 14 -7.90 -5.21 -9.46
C ALA A 14 -7.24 -4.65 -8.19
N ILE A 15 -5.98 -4.23 -8.27
CA ILE A 15 -5.27 -3.58 -7.16
C ILE A 15 -5.98 -2.29 -6.76
N THR A 16 -6.28 -1.41 -7.71
CA THR A 16 -6.93 -0.12 -7.43
C THR A 16 -8.27 -0.31 -6.72
N SER A 17 -9.12 -1.22 -7.20
CA SER A 17 -10.42 -1.51 -6.57
C SER A 17 -10.26 -2.13 -5.17
N THR A 18 -9.28 -3.03 -5.00
CA THR A 18 -8.98 -3.64 -3.70
C THR A 18 -8.50 -2.60 -2.69
N MET A 19 -7.61 -1.69 -3.09
CA MET A 19 -7.13 -0.61 -2.21
C MET A 19 -8.28 0.29 -1.76
N ARG A 20 -9.17 0.70 -2.67
CA ARG A 20 -10.36 1.51 -2.35
C ARG A 20 -11.26 0.82 -1.32
N ALA A 21 -11.52 -0.47 -1.52
CA ALA A 21 -12.35 -1.27 -0.64
C ALA A 21 -11.73 -1.42 0.76
N ILE A 22 -10.43 -1.73 0.86
CA ILE A 22 -9.73 -1.86 2.16
C ILE A 22 -9.66 -0.51 2.87
N ALA A 23 -9.27 0.55 2.15
CA ALA A 23 -9.18 1.91 2.69
C ALA A 23 -10.56 2.49 3.08
N LYS A 24 -11.65 1.95 2.52
CA LYS A 24 -13.00 2.54 2.54
C LYS A 24 -12.99 3.96 2.01
N ASN A 25 -12.35 4.16 0.86
CA ASN A 25 -12.23 5.45 0.21
C ASN A 25 -12.32 5.29 -1.31
N ASP A 26 -13.48 5.66 -1.88
CA ASP A 26 -13.73 5.55 -3.32
C ASP A 26 -12.98 6.61 -4.15
N GLU A 27 -12.57 7.71 -3.53
CA GLU A 27 -11.82 8.81 -4.16
C GLU A 27 -10.31 8.54 -4.21
N LEU A 28 -9.84 7.44 -3.60
CA LEU A 28 -8.43 7.05 -3.63
C LEU A 28 -7.95 6.91 -5.08
N THR A 29 -6.95 7.71 -5.43
CA THR A 29 -6.31 7.70 -6.74
C THR A 29 -5.07 6.82 -6.67
N VAL A 30 -4.98 5.85 -7.59
CA VAL A 30 -3.85 4.91 -7.66
C VAL A 30 -3.15 5.07 -9.01
N SER A 31 -1.87 5.36 -8.98
CA SER A 31 -1.00 5.43 -10.14
C SER A 31 0.11 4.38 -10.05
N PHE A 32 0.66 3.99 -11.21
CA PHE A 32 1.76 3.03 -11.32
C PHE A 32 2.91 3.71 -12.07
N GLY A 33 4.12 3.64 -11.54
CA GLY A 33 5.27 4.34 -12.13
C GLY A 33 6.63 3.83 -11.66
N ALA A 34 7.69 4.27 -12.34
CA ALA A 34 9.07 3.88 -12.02
C ALA A 34 9.68 4.66 -10.83
N GLU A 35 9.00 5.71 -10.37
CA GLU A 35 9.42 6.50 -9.22
C GLU A 35 9.22 5.75 -7.90
N THR A 36 9.89 6.20 -6.83
CA THR A 36 9.74 5.62 -5.50
C THR A 36 8.26 5.55 -5.08
N PRO A 37 7.78 4.38 -4.62
CA PRO A 37 6.44 4.23 -4.10
C PRO A 37 6.16 5.25 -3.00
N ALA A 38 4.95 5.80 -3.01
CA ALA A 38 4.56 6.82 -2.04
C ALA A 38 3.06 6.83 -1.80
N LEU A 39 2.67 7.27 -0.60
CA LEU A 39 1.29 7.57 -0.23
C LEU A 39 1.23 9.00 0.27
N GLN A 40 0.43 9.85 -0.39
CA GLN A 40 0.22 11.25 -0.02
C GLN A 40 -1.26 11.57 -0.01
N GLY A 41 -1.82 11.87 1.16
CA GLY A 41 -3.26 12.10 1.30
C GLY A 41 -4.05 10.90 0.77
N THR A 42 -4.86 11.12 -0.27
CA THR A 42 -5.67 10.11 -0.96
C THR A 42 -5.09 9.68 -2.32
N ALA A 43 -3.80 9.91 -2.55
CA ALA A 43 -3.08 9.49 -3.75
C ALA A 43 -1.98 8.48 -3.40
N ALA A 44 -2.07 7.29 -4.00
CA ALA A 44 -1.07 6.24 -3.88
C ALA A 44 -0.34 6.05 -5.22
N ARG A 45 0.99 6.05 -5.17
CA ARG A 45 1.85 5.68 -6.29
C ARG A 45 2.50 4.34 -5.99
N LEU A 46 2.18 3.35 -6.81
CA LEU A 46 2.71 1.99 -6.75
C LEU A 46 3.81 1.77 -7.79
N PRO A 47 4.66 0.73 -7.61
CA PRO A 47 5.65 0.36 -8.61
C PRO A 47 5.04 0.08 -9.98
N GLN A 48 5.78 0.40 -11.04
CA GLN A 48 5.40 0.04 -12.39
C GLN A 48 5.36 -1.49 -12.54
N ILE A 49 4.24 -2.02 -13.03
CA ILE A 49 4.13 -3.44 -13.37
C ILE A 49 4.56 -3.62 -14.84
N PRO A 50 5.63 -4.39 -15.11
CA PRO A 50 6.08 -4.68 -16.47
C PRO A 50 5.01 -5.47 -17.25
N ARG A 51 5.16 -5.55 -18.58
CA ARG A 51 4.22 -6.31 -19.43
C ARG A 51 4.29 -7.82 -19.11
N GLU A 52 5.50 -8.29 -18.87
CA GLU A 52 5.80 -9.63 -18.36
C GLU A 52 6.24 -9.46 -16.92
N PHE A 53 5.40 -9.88 -15.98
CA PHE A 53 5.63 -9.74 -14.54
C PHE A 53 5.71 -11.11 -13.88
N THR A 54 6.55 -11.19 -12.86
CA THR A 54 6.82 -12.40 -12.08
C THR A 54 5.91 -12.47 -10.86
N LYS A 55 5.95 -13.60 -10.15
CA LYS A 55 5.30 -13.72 -8.84
C LYS A 55 5.88 -12.73 -7.81
N SER A 56 7.17 -12.40 -7.93
CA SER A 56 7.82 -11.42 -7.06
C SER A 56 7.25 -10.03 -7.29
N ASP A 57 7.07 -9.62 -8.54
CA ASP A 57 6.48 -8.31 -8.88
C ASP A 57 5.06 -8.17 -8.35
N ILE A 58 4.27 -9.25 -8.44
CA ILE A 58 2.92 -9.32 -7.88
C ILE A 58 2.96 -9.16 -6.37
N SER A 59 3.82 -9.92 -5.69
CA SER A 59 3.91 -9.94 -4.22
C SER A 59 4.34 -8.59 -3.69
N LEU A 60 5.39 -8.00 -4.27
CA LEU A 60 5.87 -6.65 -3.93
C LEU A 60 4.77 -5.59 -4.13
N THR A 61 4.13 -5.58 -5.30
CA THR A 61 3.08 -4.60 -5.59
C THR A 61 1.89 -4.77 -4.65
N ARG A 62 1.48 -6.02 -4.36
CA ARG A 62 0.38 -6.32 -3.44
C ARG A 62 0.72 -5.92 -2.01
N GLY A 63 1.92 -6.25 -1.51
CA GLY A 63 2.38 -5.87 -0.17
C GLY A 63 2.35 -4.35 0.04
N ILE A 64 2.93 -3.58 -0.89
CA ILE A 64 2.90 -2.11 -0.83
C ILE A 64 1.45 -1.60 -0.90
N SER A 65 0.64 -2.13 -1.81
CA SER A 65 -0.76 -1.69 -1.99
C SER A 65 -1.61 -1.95 -0.74
N ASP A 66 -1.43 -3.11 -0.09
CA ASP A 66 -2.21 -3.48 1.09
C ASP A 66 -1.74 -2.68 2.32
N SER A 67 -0.42 -2.49 2.50
CA SER A 67 0.15 -1.64 3.55
C SER A 67 -0.39 -0.21 3.47
N TYR A 68 -0.38 0.40 2.27
CA TYR A 68 -0.92 1.75 2.06
C TYR A 68 -2.42 1.82 2.32
N ALA A 69 -3.20 0.84 1.86
CA ALA A 69 -4.64 0.82 2.10
C ALA A 69 -4.98 0.68 3.60
N LEU A 70 -4.23 -0.15 4.35
CA LEU A 70 -4.38 -0.28 5.79
C LEU A 70 -3.99 0.98 6.54
N ARG A 71 -2.92 1.66 6.11
CA ARG A 71 -2.53 2.97 6.66
C ARG A 71 -3.66 3.97 6.46
N LEU A 72 -4.20 4.11 5.25
CA LEU A 72 -5.37 4.99 5.01
C LEU A 72 -6.57 4.62 5.88
N ARG A 73 -6.79 3.34 6.13
CA ARG A 73 -7.96 2.86 6.89
C ARG A 73 -7.86 3.10 8.40
N HIS A 74 -6.66 2.97 8.96
CA HIS A 74 -6.47 2.82 10.41
C HIS A 74 -5.56 3.88 11.05
N HIS A 75 -4.91 4.71 10.24
CA HIS A 75 -4.09 5.82 10.70
C HIS A 75 -4.89 7.12 10.78
N ASP A 76 -4.81 7.82 11.91
CA ASP A 76 -5.34 9.17 12.05
C ASP A 76 -4.18 10.16 12.12
N THR A 77 -4.07 11.01 11.10
CA THR A 77 -2.97 11.97 10.97
C THR A 77 -3.00 13.05 12.07
N GLY A 78 -4.18 13.42 12.55
CA GLY A 78 -4.35 14.43 13.60
C GLY A 78 -3.93 13.91 14.97
N VAL A 79 -4.27 12.66 15.30
CA VAL A 79 -3.79 12.00 16.52
C VAL A 79 -2.29 11.73 16.43
N HIS A 80 -1.81 11.25 15.29
CA HIS A 80 -0.38 10.98 15.10
C HIS A 80 0.47 12.24 15.29
N ALA A 81 0.07 13.37 14.70
CA ALA A 81 0.78 14.64 14.85
C ALA A 81 0.84 15.15 16.29
N LYS A 82 -0.16 14.83 17.13
CA LYS A 82 -0.18 15.20 18.55
C LYS A 82 0.71 14.31 19.42
N LEU A 83 0.91 13.06 19.02
CA LEU A 83 1.64 12.05 19.80
C LEU A 83 3.08 11.85 19.34
N VAL A 84 3.44 12.33 18.15
CA VAL A 84 4.78 12.14 17.60
C VAL A 84 5.83 12.74 18.56
N PRO A 85 6.83 11.95 18.98
CA PRO A 85 7.86 12.45 19.88
C PRO A 85 8.80 13.45 19.18
N PRO A 86 9.43 14.37 19.92
CA PRO A 86 10.50 15.20 19.39
C PRO A 86 11.75 14.36 19.11
N GLY A 87 12.57 14.82 18.16
CA GLY A 87 13.81 14.16 17.76
C GLY A 87 13.61 13.16 16.61
N GLU A 88 14.57 13.15 15.69
CA GLU A 88 14.49 12.38 14.44
C GLU A 88 14.39 10.86 14.67
N ASN A 89 15.27 10.31 15.52
CA ASN A 89 15.26 8.87 15.81
C ASN A 89 13.97 8.41 16.50
N ALA A 90 13.48 9.19 17.47
CA ALA A 90 12.24 8.88 18.17
C ALA A 90 11.04 8.90 17.21
N ARG A 91 11.00 9.87 16.30
CA ARG A 91 9.99 9.95 15.24
C ARG A 91 10.06 8.75 14.31
N ALA A 92 11.24 8.36 13.84
CA ALA A 92 11.40 7.20 12.96
C ALA A 92 10.89 5.90 13.61
N ILE A 93 11.22 5.70 14.89
CA ILE A 93 10.71 4.55 15.67
C ILE A 93 9.19 4.63 15.81
N PHE A 94 8.65 5.80 16.14
CA PHE A 94 7.22 6.01 16.30
C PHE A 94 6.44 5.74 15.00
N GLU A 95 6.97 6.20 13.86
CA GLU A 95 6.40 5.94 12.53
C GLU A 95 6.43 4.45 12.17
N ALA A 96 7.54 3.76 12.44
CA ALA A 96 7.66 2.32 12.20
C ALA A 96 6.67 1.51 13.05
N VAL A 97 6.55 1.84 14.35
CA VAL A 97 5.59 1.20 15.27
C VAL A 97 4.15 1.48 14.85
N GLU A 98 3.84 2.70 14.43
CA GLU A 98 2.52 3.06 13.93
C GLU A 98 2.18 2.28 12.65
N ASN A 99 3.15 2.11 11.75
CA ASN A 99 2.96 1.29 10.54
C ASN A 99 2.66 -0.18 10.91
N ALA A 100 3.46 -0.76 11.80
CA ALA A 100 3.24 -2.12 12.29
C ALA A 100 1.86 -2.28 12.96
N ARG A 101 1.38 -1.25 13.70
CA ARG A 101 0.06 -1.25 14.34
C ARG A 101 -1.06 -1.33 13.30
N VAL A 102 -1.05 -0.48 12.28
CA VAL A 102 -2.12 -0.46 11.26
C VAL A 102 -2.13 -1.74 10.42
N GLU A 103 -0.95 -2.27 10.10
CA GLU A 103 -0.78 -3.54 9.38
C GLU A 103 -1.32 -4.71 10.21
N SER A 104 -0.94 -4.79 11.48
CA SER A 104 -1.40 -5.85 12.40
C SER A 104 -2.92 -5.91 12.53
N ILE A 105 -3.61 -4.77 12.55
CA ILE A 105 -5.08 -4.71 12.62
C ILE A 105 -5.70 -5.34 11.36
N GLY A 106 -5.14 -5.04 10.20
CA GLY A 106 -5.59 -5.60 8.91
C GLY A 106 -5.28 -7.09 8.78
N CYS A 107 -4.05 -7.48 9.07
CA CYS A 107 -3.57 -8.88 8.97
C CYS A 107 -4.40 -9.84 9.83
N ARG A 108 -4.84 -9.40 11.02
CA ARG A 108 -5.72 -10.18 11.90
C ARG A 108 -7.08 -10.51 11.27
N GLN A 109 -7.58 -9.65 10.39
CA GLN A 109 -8.89 -9.79 9.75
C GLN A 109 -8.79 -10.42 8.35
N MET A 110 -7.64 -10.24 7.68
CA MET A 110 -7.45 -10.59 6.27
C MET A 110 -6.16 -11.41 6.10
N LYS A 111 -6.28 -12.75 6.13
CA LYS A 111 -5.14 -13.67 6.02
C LYS A 111 -4.33 -13.48 4.73
N GLY A 112 -5.00 -13.17 3.61
CA GLY A 112 -4.32 -12.90 2.34
C GLY A 112 -3.51 -11.60 2.36
N VAL A 113 -3.98 -10.58 3.09
CA VAL A 113 -3.22 -9.34 3.31
C VAL A 113 -2.01 -9.61 4.19
N ALA A 114 -2.15 -10.46 5.22
CA ALA A 114 -1.01 -10.88 6.04
C ALA A 114 0.10 -11.51 5.19
N GLN A 115 -0.25 -12.44 4.30
CA GLN A 115 0.72 -13.06 3.39
C GLN A 115 1.41 -12.05 2.46
N ASN A 116 0.69 -11.04 1.97
CA ASN A 116 1.28 -10.02 1.10
C ASN A 116 2.22 -9.08 1.87
N ILE A 117 1.90 -8.77 3.13
CA ILE A 117 2.75 -7.93 4.00
C ILE A 117 3.98 -8.71 4.46
N ASP A 118 3.85 -9.98 4.81
CA ASP A 118 5.00 -10.83 5.16
C ASP A 118 5.99 -10.90 3.99
N ALA A 119 5.49 -11.10 2.77
CA ALA A 119 6.32 -11.11 1.57
C ALA A 119 7.04 -9.78 1.31
N LEU A 120 6.51 -8.65 1.76
CA LEU A 120 7.15 -7.34 1.65
C LEU A 120 8.33 -7.17 2.62
N VAL A 121 8.26 -7.77 3.81
CA VAL A 121 9.32 -7.66 4.83
C VAL A 121 10.55 -8.47 4.43
N ASP A 122 10.36 -9.57 3.71
CA ASP A 122 11.44 -10.43 3.22
C ASP A 122 12.14 -9.89 1.95
N HIS A 123 11.68 -8.76 1.40
CA HIS A 123 12.21 -8.09 0.21
C HIS A 123 13.20 -6.97 0.54
#